data_AF-A0A7S3BD99-F1
#
_entry.id   AF-A0A7S3BD99-F1
#
_cell.length_a   1.000
_cell.length_b   1.000
_cell.length_c   1.000
_cell.angle_alpha   90.00
_cell.angle_beta   90.00
_cell.angle_gamma   90.00
#
_symmetry.space_group_name_H-M   'P 1'
#
loop_
_entity.id
_entity.type
_entity.pdbx_description
1 polymer ?
#
loop_
_entity_poly.entity_id
_entity_poly.type
_entity_poly.pdbx_seq_one_letter_code
_entity_poly.pdbx_strand_id
1 'polypeptide(L)'
;MAVQLGFPVGLVTNITSALHVGAVSQTQEQFFLGCYAAVGFVWTYYTLSAILLITISANVFYFYFVDKDTVAAEAYDNQYDDNQTNWPVLVHLGYTLRFHVGTAAFGALILTIVTAFQVATKALFDSMKRAQGGGTQMLKVIEVCVQYCLWCFKKSIEFINSYAYVYVFMENVGFCTACYKTFVMIKDNSVQIAINKIVQMVISLMQSCTTPLVCAFASYYSFNFMQTEGQEASSFSILTVTGFVFVTSFLMTKAFVQVYSQVVQSLTVCVLHDVNEYDGRYTREQLRKAFELPKPTGSNKDLV
;
A
#
# COMPACT_ATOMS: atom_id res chain seq x y z
N MET A 1 25.67 -5.96 -72.82
CA MET A 1 26.96 -5.68 -72.15
C MET A 1 26.64 -5.40 -70.68
N ALA A 2 26.51 -6.44 -69.88
CA ALA A 2 26.12 -6.34 -68.47
C ALA A 2 27.40 -6.12 -67.64
N VAL A 3 27.51 -4.96 -67.00
CA VAL A 3 28.63 -4.61 -66.12
C VAL A 3 28.36 -5.28 -64.76
N GLN A 4 29.07 -6.37 -64.48
CA GLN A 4 29.16 -6.97 -63.16
C GLN A 4 29.96 -6.02 -62.24
N LEU A 5 29.26 -5.22 -61.43
CA LEU A 5 29.86 -4.53 -60.28
C LEU A 5 30.05 -5.55 -59.15
N GLY A 6 31.23 -6.16 -59.10
CA GLY A 6 31.65 -7.05 -58.02
C GLY A 6 31.93 -6.26 -56.74
N PHE A 7 30.93 -6.06 -55.90
CA PHE A 7 31.17 -5.72 -54.49
C PHE A 7 31.63 -6.99 -53.76
N PRO A 8 32.73 -6.94 -52.98
CA PRO A 8 33.20 -8.10 -52.24
C PRO A 8 32.12 -8.50 -51.21
N VAL A 9 31.57 -9.70 -51.39
CA VAL A 9 30.53 -10.31 -50.53
C VAL A 9 30.89 -10.27 -49.03
N GLY A 10 32.19 -10.23 -48.71
CA GLY A 10 32.73 -10.09 -47.34
C GLY A 10 32.50 -8.73 -46.68
N LEU A 11 32.35 -7.63 -47.44
CA LEU A 11 32.15 -6.29 -46.87
C LEU A 11 30.68 -6.07 -46.49
N VAL A 12 29.75 -6.53 -47.34
CA VAL A 12 28.31 -6.47 -47.08
C VAL A 12 27.95 -7.34 -45.88
N THR A 13 28.51 -8.55 -45.78
CA THR A 13 28.27 -9.46 -44.65
C THR A 13 28.80 -8.92 -43.30
N ASN A 14 29.94 -8.23 -43.28
CA ASN A 14 30.46 -7.56 -42.08
C ASN A 14 29.61 -6.35 -41.64
N ILE A 15 29.08 -5.57 -42.57
CA ILE A 15 28.22 -4.43 -42.24
C ILE A 15 26.87 -4.92 -41.69
N THR A 16 26.26 -5.94 -42.30
CA THR A 16 24.98 -6.48 -41.82
C THR A 16 25.12 -7.14 -40.44
N SER A 17 26.22 -7.83 -40.17
CA SER A 17 26.50 -8.40 -38.85
C SER A 17 26.81 -7.33 -37.82
N ALA A 18 27.58 -6.28 -38.15
CA ALA A 18 27.81 -5.15 -37.26
C ALA A 18 26.52 -4.35 -36.96
N LEU A 19 25.65 -4.16 -37.95
CA LEU A 19 24.35 -3.49 -37.77
C LEU A 19 23.40 -4.33 -36.90
N HIS A 20 23.40 -5.65 -37.11
CA HIS A 20 22.59 -6.59 -36.33
C HIS A 20 23.10 -6.72 -34.88
N VAL A 21 24.42 -6.71 -34.66
CA VAL A 21 25.02 -6.67 -33.31
C VAL A 21 24.77 -5.33 -32.63
N GLY A 22 24.88 -4.21 -33.35
CA GLY A 22 24.55 -2.88 -32.87
C GLY A 22 23.08 -2.77 -32.45
N ALA A 23 22.16 -3.22 -33.30
CA ALA A 23 20.72 -3.23 -33.00
C ALA A 23 20.36 -4.16 -31.83
N VAL A 24 20.99 -5.35 -31.72
CA VAL A 24 20.81 -6.25 -30.57
C VAL A 24 21.33 -5.62 -29.29
N SER A 25 22.51 -4.98 -29.31
CA SER A 25 23.08 -4.30 -28.13
C SER A 25 22.19 -3.14 -27.65
N GLN A 26 21.68 -2.33 -28.58
CA GLN A 26 20.77 -1.22 -28.29
C GLN A 26 19.42 -1.74 -27.76
N THR A 27 18.90 -2.85 -28.29
CA THR A 27 17.66 -3.47 -27.80
C THR A 27 17.84 -4.05 -26.39
N GLN A 28 19.00 -4.64 -26.08
CA GLN A 28 19.31 -5.14 -24.75
C GLN A 28 19.44 -4.01 -23.72
N GLU A 29 20.10 -2.91 -24.09
CA GLU A 29 20.22 -1.73 -23.22
C GLU A 29 18.86 -1.11 -22.89
N GLN A 30 17.98 -0.95 -23.90
CA GLN A 30 16.61 -0.45 -23.70
C GLN A 30 15.78 -1.38 -22.79
N PHE A 31 15.98 -2.70 -22.89
CA PHE A 31 15.34 -3.67 -22.00
C PHE A 31 15.82 -3.54 -20.56
N PHE A 32 17.14 -3.46 -20.32
CA PHE A 32 17.69 -3.28 -18.98
C PHE A 32 17.24 -1.96 -18.33
N LEU A 33 17.25 -0.87 -19.10
CA LEU A 33 16.77 0.43 -18.63
C LEU A 33 15.27 0.39 -18.29
N GLY A 34 14.46 -0.28 -19.11
CA GLY A 34 13.04 -0.51 -18.85
C GLY A 34 12.79 -1.33 -17.57
N CYS A 35 13.55 -2.41 -17.36
CA CYS A 35 13.47 -3.21 -16.13
C CYS A 35 13.89 -2.40 -14.90
N TYR A 36 14.96 -1.63 -14.98
CA TYR A 36 15.42 -0.75 -13.91
C TYR A 36 14.35 0.29 -13.55
N ALA A 37 13.78 0.97 -14.54
CA ALA A 37 12.72 1.96 -14.32
C ALA A 37 11.46 1.33 -13.70
N ALA A 38 11.04 0.14 -14.17
CA ALA A 38 9.89 -0.57 -13.64
C ALA A 38 10.09 -1.00 -12.19
N VAL A 39 11.24 -1.62 -11.87
CA VAL A 39 11.57 -2.05 -10.51
C VAL A 39 11.71 -0.83 -9.58
N GLY A 40 12.38 0.23 -10.04
CA GLY A 40 12.52 1.48 -9.30
C GLY A 40 11.18 2.15 -9.03
N PHE A 41 10.26 2.17 -10.00
CA PHE A 41 8.91 2.70 -9.82
C PHE A 41 8.11 1.89 -8.80
N VAL A 42 8.13 0.56 -8.89
CA VAL A 42 7.45 -0.33 -7.94
C VAL A 42 8.01 -0.16 -6.53
N TRP A 43 9.34 -0.05 -6.39
CA TRP A 43 9.99 0.16 -5.10
C TRP A 43 9.65 1.52 -4.49
N THR A 44 9.64 2.57 -5.31
CA THR A 44 9.26 3.91 -4.88
C THR A 44 7.80 3.94 -4.43
N TYR A 45 6.90 3.29 -5.17
CA TYR A 45 5.50 3.14 -4.78
C TYR A 45 5.34 2.47 -3.41
N TYR A 46 6.01 1.34 -3.18
CA TYR A 46 5.94 0.66 -1.89
C TYR A 46 6.57 1.46 -0.75
N THR A 47 7.65 2.20 -1.02
CA THR A 47 8.32 3.06 -0.03
C THR A 47 7.42 4.22 0.38
N LEU A 48 6.81 4.90 -0.59
CA LEU A 48 5.83 5.96 -0.32
C LEU A 48 4.63 5.44 0.47
N SER A 49 4.09 4.28 0.08
CA SER A 49 3.00 3.65 0.83
C SER A 49 3.43 3.33 2.27
N ALA A 50 4.64 2.81 2.49
CA ALA A 50 5.14 2.50 3.83
C ALA A 50 5.28 3.75 4.70
N ILE A 51 5.83 4.84 4.16
CA ILE A 51 5.94 6.14 4.84
C ILE A 51 4.56 6.64 5.26
N LEU A 52 3.56 6.56 4.38
CA LEU A 52 2.19 6.97 4.70
C LEU A 52 1.57 6.10 5.80
N LEU A 53 1.76 4.78 5.76
CA LEU A 53 1.24 3.87 6.79
C LEU A 53 1.86 4.17 8.17
N ILE A 54 3.18 4.35 8.24
CA ILE A 54 3.88 4.74 9.48
C ILE A 54 3.37 6.09 9.98
N THR A 55 3.22 7.07 9.08
CA THR A 55 2.72 8.41 9.45
C THR A 55 1.31 8.34 10.03
N ILE A 56 0.39 7.58 9.43
CA ILE A 56 -0.97 7.40 9.95
C ILE A 56 -0.93 6.73 11.34
N SER A 57 -0.13 5.68 11.49
CA SER A 57 0.05 4.99 12.77
C SER A 57 0.61 5.92 13.85
N ALA A 58 1.55 6.80 13.48
CA ALA A 58 2.11 7.81 14.37
C ALA A 58 1.06 8.79 14.89
N ASN A 59 0.23 9.32 13.98
CA ASN A 59 -0.85 10.23 14.34
C ASN A 59 -1.87 9.54 15.27
N VAL A 60 -2.19 8.27 15.02
CA VAL A 60 -3.11 7.50 15.88
C VAL A 60 -2.52 7.28 17.27
N PHE A 61 -1.26 6.85 17.34
CA PHE A 61 -0.59 6.64 18.62
C PHE A 61 -0.54 7.93 19.44
N TYR A 62 -0.09 9.03 18.82
CA TYR A 62 -0.01 10.33 19.49
C TYR A 62 -1.39 10.83 19.95
N PHE A 63 -2.40 10.78 19.08
CA PHE A 63 -3.71 11.36 19.40
C PHE A 63 -4.48 10.58 20.47
N TYR A 64 -4.33 9.25 20.52
CA TYR A 64 -5.13 8.40 21.40
C TYR A 64 -4.40 7.91 22.65
N PHE A 65 -3.07 7.77 22.61
CA PHE A 65 -2.29 7.14 23.68
C PHE A 65 -1.27 8.07 24.33
N VAL A 66 -0.99 9.24 23.76
CA VAL A 66 -0.13 10.25 24.38
C VAL A 66 -1.01 11.32 25.02
N ASP A 67 -0.84 11.52 26.31
CA ASP A 67 -1.49 12.53 27.15
C ASP A 67 -0.49 13.07 28.18
N LYS A 68 -0.72 14.26 28.73
CA LYS A 68 0.15 14.91 29.74
C LYS A 68 0.42 14.00 30.95
N ASP A 69 -0.55 13.16 31.30
CA ASP A 69 -0.49 12.25 32.45
C ASP A 69 0.29 10.95 32.15
N THR A 70 0.64 10.71 30.88
CA THR A 70 1.32 9.50 30.40
C THR A 70 2.79 9.72 30.02
N VAL A 71 3.18 10.98 29.76
CA VAL A 71 4.55 11.33 29.39
C VAL A 71 5.34 11.66 30.66
N ALA A 72 6.54 11.10 30.80
CA ALA A 72 7.43 11.45 31.90
C ALA A 72 7.71 12.95 31.91
N ALA A 73 7.68 13.59 33.08
CA ALA A 73 7.84 15.05 33.23
C ALA A 73 9.14 15.60 32.59
N GLU A 74 10.15 14.75 32.41
CA GLU A 74 11.44 15.07 31.81
C GLU A 74 11.41 15.13 30.26
N ALA A 75 10.47 14.43 29.64
CA ALA A 75 10.26 14.39 28.18
C ALA A 75 9.02 15.20 27.75
N TYR A 76 8.42 15.92 28.70
CA TYR A 76 7.24 16.74 28.48
C TYR A 76 7.62 18.01 27.71
N ASP A 77 7.03 18.13 26.52
CA ASP A 77 6.98 19.34 25.70
C ASP A 77 5.59 20.00 25.84
N ASN A 78 5.52 21.33 25.83
CA ASN A 78 4.25 22.08 25.82
C ASN A 78 3.38 21.71 24.60
N GLN A 79 3.94 21.02 23.61
CA GLN A 79 3.24 20.37 22.51
C GLN A 79 2.22 19.29 22.96
N TYR A 80 2.31 18.78 24.18
CA TYR A 80 1.40 17.77 24.76
C TYR A 80 0.25 18.37 25.60
N ASP A 81 0.24 19.68 25.84
CA ASP A 81 -0.79 20.36 26.66
C ASP A 81 -2.14 20.48 25.96
N ASP A 82 -2.10 20.51 24.64
CA ASP A 82 -3.27 20.48 23.78
C ASP A 82 -3.01 19.37 22.76
N ASN A 83 -3.89 18.38 22.66
CA ASN A 83 -3.82 17.28 21.67
C ASN A 83 -3.91 17.76 20.20
N GLN A 84 -3.65 19.05 19.96
CA GLN A 84 -3.75 19.79 18.72
C GLN A 84 -2.46 20.58 18.48
N THR A 85 -1.39 19.85 18.15
CA THR A 85 -0.29 20.45 17.37
C THR A 85 -0.86 21.12 16.13
N ASN A 86 -0.43 22.34 15.81
CA ASN A 86 -0.69 22.91 14.50
C ASN A 86 -0.09 21.99 13.43
N TRP A 87 -0.93 21.39 12.58
CA TRP A 87 -0.56 20.44 11.51
C TRP A 87 0.04 19.10 11.98
N PRO A 88 -0.68 18.28 12.78
CA PRO A 88 -0.15 17.03 13.35
C PRO A 88 0.39 16.08 12.28
N VAL A 89 -0.34 15.98 11.16
CA VAL A 89 0.02 15.10 10.05
C VAL A 89 1.36 15.48 9.44
N LEU A 90 1.64 16.78 9.28
CA LEU A 90 2.89 17.24 8.68
C LEU A 90 4.08 17.04 9.63
N VAL A 91 3.87 17.25 10.93
CA VAL A 91 4.89 17.03 11.97
C VAL A 91 5.29 15.55 12.00
N HIS A 92 4.32 14.64 12.11
CA HIS A 92 4.60 13.21 12.13
C HIS A 92 5.12 12.66 10.80
N LEU A 93 4.75 13.27 9.68
CA LEU A 93 5.37 12.98 8.38
C LEU A 93 6.85 13.38 8.40
N GLY A 94 7.19 14.57 8.93
CA GLY A 94 8.56 15.01 9.10
C GLY A 94 9.40 14.05 9.94
N TYR A 95 8.88 13.58 11.07
CA TYR A 95 9.54 12.56 11.89
C TYR A 95 9.72 11.22 11.15
N THR A 96 8.68 10.77 10.45
CA THR A 96 8.74 9.56 9.64
C THR A 96 9.82 9.66 8.56
N LEU A 97 9.88 10.80 7.86
CA LEU A 97 10.87 11.07 6.83
C LEU A 97 12.29 11.16 7.39
N ARG A 98 12.46 11.67 8.61
CA ARG A 98 13.79 11.84 9.23
C ARG A 98 14.35 10.56 9.85
N PHE A 99 13.49 9.72 10.44
CA PHE A 99 13.91 8.61 11.30
C PHE A 99 13.51 7.22 10.78
N HIS A 100 12.42 7.09 10.02
CA HIS A 100 11.84 5.77 9.66
C HIS A 100 11.91 5.41 8.17
N VAL A 101 12.49 6.26 7.32
CA VAL A 101 12.62 5.99 5.87
C VAL A 101 13.44 4.74 5.59
N GLY A 102 14.52 4.49 6.35
CA GLY A 102 15.34 3.29 6.15
C GLY A 102 14.55 2.00 6.36
N THR A 103 13.78 1.94 7.45
CA THR A 103 12.88 0.83 7.79
C THR A 103 11.77 0.67 6.75
N ALA A 104 11.17 1.77 6.30
CA ALA A 104 10.14 1.78 5.25
C ALA A 104 10.70 1.27 3.91
N ALA A 105 11.89 1.74 3.51
CA ALA A 105 12.56 1.34 2.28
C ALA A 105 12.96 -0.13 2.28
N PHE A 106 13.39 -0.66 3.43
CA PHE A 106 13.72 -2.08 3.59
C PHE A 106 12.47 -2.98 3.47
N GLY A 107 11.36 -2.62 4.13
CA GLY A 107 10.10 -3.34 3.99
C GLY A 107 9.55 -3.28 2.55
N ALA A 108 9.69 -2.13 1.88
CA ALA A 108 9.33 -1.94 0.49
C ALA A 108 10.21 -2.75 -0.48
N LEU A 109 11.50 -2.92 -0.17
CA LEU A 109 12.41 -3.73 -0.97
C LEU A 109 11.99 -5.20 -1.00
N ILE A 110 11.58 -5.76 0.15
CA ILE A 110 11.09 -7.14 0.24
C ILE A 110 9.85 -7.33 -0.65
N LEU A 111 8.89 -6.41 -0.58
CA LEU A 111 7.70 -6.44 -1.44
C LEU A 111 8.03 -6.30 -2.93
N THR A 112 9.04 -5.49 -3.25
CA THR A 112 9.52 -5.30 -4.61
C THR A 112 10.15 -6.57 -5.16
N ILE A 113 10.99 -7.26 -4.39
CA ILE A 113 11.61 -8.52 -4.79
C ILE A 113 10.54 -9.58 -5.09
N VAL A 114 9.53 -9.70 -4.24
CA VAL A 114 8.42 -10.66 -4.45
C VAL A 114 7.60 -10.29 -5.68
N THR A 115 7.34 -9.00 -5.89
CA THR A 115 6.63 -8.53 -7.10
C THR A 115 7.46 -8.78 -8.36
N ALA A 116 8.78 -8.55 -8.32
CA ALA A 116 9.69 -8.84 -9.42
C ALA A 116 9.70 -10.33 -9.75
N PHE A 117 9.71 -11.20 -8.73
CA PHE A 117 9.63 -12.66 -8.91
C PHE A 117 8.28 -13.08 -9.53
N GLN A 118 7.17 -12.49 -9.11
CA GLN A 118 5.85 -12.73 -9.70
C GLN A 118 5.81 -12.34 -11.19
N VAL A 119 6.38 -11.18 -11.54
CA VAL A 119 6.45 -10.72 -12.94
C VAL A 119 7.40 -11.60 -13.75
N ALA A 120 8.55 -11.98 -13.20
CA ALA A 120 9.54 -12.83 -13.87
C ALA A 120 8.95 -14.21 -14.19
N THR A 121 8.31 -14.87 -13.22
CA THR A 121 7.64 -16.16 -13.44
C THR A 121 6.55 -16.05 -14.50
N LYS A 122 5.77 -14.96 -14.51
CA LYS A 122 4.78 -14.70 -15.56
C LYS A 122 5.41 -14.58 -16.95
N ALA A 123 6.49 -13.81 -17.06
CA ALA A 123 7.22 -13.65 -18.32
C ALA A 123 7.81 -14.97 -18.84
N LEU A 124 8.26 -15.86 -17.94
CA LEU A 124 8.71 -17.21 -18.31
C LEU A 124 7.57 -18.06 -18.87
N PHE A 125 6.40 -18.08 -18.23
CA PHE A 125 5.22 -18.79 -18.74
C PHE A 125 4.75 -18.25 -20.09
N ASP A 126 4.74 -16.93 -20.26
CA ASP A 126 4.37 -16.31 -21.53
C ASP A 126 5.38 -16.65 -22.65
N SER A 127 6.67 -16.73 -22.32
CA SER A 127 7.71 -17.16 -23.26
C SER A 127 7.54 -18.63 -23.68
N MET A 128 7.24 -19.53 -22.74
CA MET A 128 6.97 -20.94 -23.02
C MET A 128 5.73 -21.14 -23.90
N LYS A 129 4.66 -20.38 -23.67
CA LYS A 129 3.44 -20.44 -24.50
C LYS A 129 3.70 -20.00 -25.94
N ARG A 130 4.52 -18.97 -26.15
CA ARG A 130 4.91 -18.49 -27.48
C ARG A 130 5.72 -19.55 -28.24
N ALA A 131 6.66 -20.21 -27.56
CA ALA A 131 7.46 -21.28 -28.17
C ALA A 131 6.62 -22.52 -28.55
N GLN A 132 5.54 -22.81 -27.83
CA GLN A 132 4.65 -23.96 -28.07
C GLN A 132 3.40 -23.64 -28.90
N GLY A 133 3.30 -22.45 -29.52
CA GLY A 133 2.17 -22.10 -30.39
C GLY A 133 0.80 -22.01 -29.69
N GLY A 134 0.76 -21.60 -28.41
CA GLY A 134 -0.49 -21.44 -27.65
C GLY A 134 -0.50 -22.11 -26.27
N GLY A 135 0.52 -22.93 -25.98
CA GLY A 135 0.74 -23.60 -24.70
C GLY A 135 -0.22 -24.77 -24.43
N THR A 136 0.30 -25.85 -23.86
CA THR A 136 -0.52 -27.00 -23.45
C THR A 136 -1.50 -26.61 -22.31
N GLN A 137 -2.62 -27.33 -22.18
CA GLN A 137 -3.57 -27.11 -21.08
C GLN A 137 -2.88 -27.25 -19.70
N MET A 138 -1.91 -28.17 -19.58
CA MET A 138 -1.10 -28.35 -18.39
C MET A 138 -0.27 -27.10 -18.05
N LEU A 139 0.33 -26.44 -19.04
CA LEU A 139 1.11 -25.22 -18.82
C LEU A 139 0.26 -24.08 -18.26
N LYS A 140 -0.99 -23.94 -18.74
CA LYS A 140 -1.95 -22.94 -18.24
C LYS A 140 -2.34 -23.21 -16.79
N VAL A 141 -2.58 -24.47 -16.42
CA VAL A 141 -2.93 -24.83 -15.03
C VAL A 141 -1.77 -24.55 -14.08
N ILE A 142 -0.53 -24.88 -14.47
CA ILE A 142 0.66 -24.63 -13.65
C ILE A 142 0.91 -23.14 -13.46
N GLU A 143 0.83 -22.34 -14.54
CA GLU A 143 0.96 -20.89 -14.45
C GLU A 143 -0.03 -20.30 -13.46
N VAL A 144 -1.31 -20.69 -13.59
CA VAL A 144 -2.37 -20.21 -12.70
C VAL A 144 -2.06 -20.55 -11.24
N CYS A 145 -1.69 -21.80 -10.96
CA CYS A 145 -1.31 -22.23 -9.61
C CYS A 145 -0.14 -21.40 -9.04
N VAL A 146 0.96 -21.27 -9.80
CA VAL A 146 2.14 -20.50 -9.37
C VAL A 146 1.80 -19.03 -9.15
N GLN A 147 1.03 -18.42 -10.05
CA GLN A 147 0.64 -17.02 -9.93
C GLN A 147 -0.27 -16.78 -8.71
N TYR A 148 -1.19 -17.69 -8.42
CA TYR A 148 -2.01 -17.61 -7.19
C TYR A 148 -1.16 -17.80 -5.93
N CYS A 149 -0.23 -18.76 -5.90
CA CYS A 149 0.68 -18.95 -4.75
C CYS A 149 1.53 -17.70 -4.48
N LEU A 150 2.09 -17.08 -5.53
CA LEU A 150 2.88 -15.85 -5.39
C LEU A 150 2.04 -14.65 -5.02
N TRP A 151 0.81 -14.57 -5.52
CA TRP A 151 -0.14 -13.54 -5.11
C TRP A 151 -0.49 -13.68 -3.63
N CYS A 152 -0.76 -14.89 -3.15
CA CYS A 152 -0.99 -15.15 -1.72
C CYS A 152 0.23 -14.75 -0.88
N PHE A 153 1.43 -15.16 -1.28
CA PHE A 153 2.66 -14.83 -0.57
C PHE A 153 2.90 -13.31 -0.49
N LYS A 154 2.72 -12.61 -1.62
CA LYS A 154 2.75 -11.15 -1.68
C LYS A 154 1.75 -10.54 -0.71
N LYS A 155 0.50 -11.01 -0.70
CA LYS A 155 -0.56 -10.51 0.18
C LYS A 155 -0.25 -10.76 1.66
N SER A 156 0.34 -11.90 2.01
CA SER A 156 0.79 -12.17 3.38
C SER A 156 1.86 -11.20 3.84
N ILE A 157 2.84 -10.87 2.98
CA ILE A 157 3.87 -9.87 3.31
C ILE A 157 3.26 -8.47 3.42
N GLU A 158 2.39 -8.07 2.49
CA GLU A 158 1.69 -6.78 2.57
C GLU A 158 0.91 -6.65 3.89
N PHE A 159 0.26 -7.74 4.32
CA PHE A 159 -0.43 -7.82 5.59
C PHE A 159 0.54 -7.62 6.76
N ILE A 160 1.60 -8.44 6.88
CA ILE A 160 2.56 -8.35 7.99
C ILE A 160 3.22 -6.96 8.03
N ASN A 161 3.61 -6.41 6.89
CA ASN A 161 4.28 -5.11 6.81
C ASN A 161 3.38 -3.99 7.35
N SER A 162 2.10 -4.01 7.00
CA SER A 162 1.14 -2.99 7.46
C SER A 162 1.02 -2.97 8.99
N TYR A 163 1.08 -4.13 9.65
CA TYR A 163 1.06 -4.23 11.12
C TYR A 163 2.42 -3.90 11.72
N ALA A 164 3.51 -4.38 11.12
CA ALA A 164 4.87 -4.09 11.55
C ALA A 164 5.16 -2.58 11.55
N TYR A 165 4.65 -1.83 10.56
CA TYR A 165 4.80 -0.38 10.53
C TYR A 165 4.18 0.35 11.73
N VAL A 166 3.16 -0.24 12.38
CA VAL A 166 2.65 0.30 13.65
C VAL A 166 3.69 0.15 14.76
N TYR A 167 4.27 -1.06 14.90
CA TYR A 167 5.34 -1.35 15.87
C TYR A 167 6.61 -0.52 15.63
N VAL A 168 6.97 -0.27 14.37
CA VAL A 168 8.14 0.55 14.01
C VAL A 168 8.04 1.93 14.66
N PHE A 169 6.87 2.55 14.64
CA PHE A 169 6.69 3.86 15.26
C PHE A 169 6.52 3.74 16.78
N MET A 170 5.62 2.86 17.23
CA MET A 170 5.22 2.73 18.63
C MET A 170 6.38 2.39 19.56
N GLU A 171 7.27 1.48 19.16
CA GLU A 171 8.40 1.05 20.00
C GLU A 171 9.75 1.51 19.46
N ASN A 172 9.76 2.28 18.36
CA ASN A 172 10.98 2.76 17.70
C ASN A 172 12.00 1.64 17.38
N VAL A 173 11.51 0.51 16.85
CA VAL A 173 12.34 -0.66 16.51
C VAL A 173 12.54 -0.82 15.00
N GLY A 174 13.62 -1.52 14.62
CA GLY A 174 13.88 -1.87 13.22
C GLY A 174 12.82 -2.81 12.62
N PHE A 175 12.80 -2.91 11.28
CA PHE A 175 11.75 -3.62 10.53
C PHE A 175 11.60 -5.09 10.95
N CYS A 176 12.71 -5.83 11.02
CA CYS A 176 12.68 -7.27 11.33
C CYS A 176 12.12 -7.53 12.73
N THR A 177 12.51 -6.71 13.71
CA THR A 177 12.00 -6.79 15.08
C THR A 177 10.51 -6.47 15.13
N ALA A 178 10.08 -5.44 14.40
CA ALA A 178 8.66 -5.09 14.28
C ALA A 178 7.83 -6.22 13.64
N CYS A 179 8.36 -6.91 12.61
CA CYS A 179 7.72 -8.07 12.02
C CYS A 179 7.61 -9.23 13.03
N TYR A 180 8.67 -9.51 13.79
CA TYR A 180 8.64 -10.56 14.81
C TYR A 180 7.55 -10.29 15.86
N LYS A 181 7.50 -9.07 16.40
CA LYS A 181 6.46 -8.66 17.36
C LYS A 181 5.06 -8.74 16.77
N THR A 182 4.91 -8.35 15.51
CA THR A 182 3.66 -8.51 14.76
C THR A 182 3.22 -9.96 14.68
N PHE A 183 4.13 -10.90 14.39
CA PHE A 183 3.80 -12.33 14.34
C PHE A 183 3.36 -12.88 15.70
N VAL A 184 4.06 -12.51 16.78
CA VAL A 184 3.70 -12.90 18.14
C VAL A 184 2.31 -12.37 18.49
N MET A 185 2.06 -11.09 18.26
CA MET A 185 0.76 -10.49 18.51
C MET A 185 -0.37 -11.12 17.68
N ILE A 186 -0.12 -11.45 16.40
CA ILE A 186 -1.09 -12.14 15.56
C ILE A 186 -1.42 -13.53 16.10
N LYS A 187 -0.41 -14.26 16.57
CA LYS A 187 -0.61 -15.59 17.15
C LYS A 187 -1.46 -15.52 18.41
N ASP A 188 -1.14 -14.59 19.30
CA ASP A 188 -1.76 -14.51 20.62
C ASP A 188 -3.18 -13.92 20.56
N ASN A 189 -3.45 -13.06 19.57
CA ASN A 189 -4.73 -12.34 19.43
C ASN A 189 -5.40 -12.55 18.06
N SER A 190 -5.27 -13.75 17.50
CA SER A 190 -5.74 -14.09 16.14
C SER A 190 -7.24 -13.84 15.91
N VAL A 191 -8.08 -14.17 16.89
CA VAL A 191 -9.55 -13.99 16.80
C VAL A 191 -9.91 -12.51 16.69
N GLN A 192 -9.35 -11.66 17.57
CA GLN A 192 -9.63 -10.22 17.56
C GLN A 192 -9.19 -9.57 16.24
N ILE A 193 -8.04 -9.99 15.72
CA ILE A 193 -7.51 -9.51 14.45
C ILE A 193 -8.40 -9.94 13.27
N ALA A 194 -8.89 -11.18 13.28
CA ALA A 194 -9.80 -11.70 12.27
C ALA A 194 -11.12 -10.91 12.26
N ILE A 195 -11.72 -10.67 13.44
CA ILE A 195 -12.93 -9.85 13.59
C ILE A 195 -12.67 -8.45 13.02
N ASN A 196 -11.58 -7.82 13.42
CA ASN A 196 -11.21 -6.49 12.94
C ASN A 196 -11.08 -6.45 11.41
N LYS A 197 -10.49 -7.48 10.80
CA LYS A 197 -10.37 -7.57 9.34
C LYS A 197 -11.69 -7.81 8.63
N ILE A 198 -12.61 -8.58 9.21
CA ILE A 198 -13.98 -8.74 8.68
C ILE A 198 -14.70 -7.39 8.72
N VAL A 199 -14.63 -6.65 9.84
CA VAL A 199 -15.24 -5.33 9.97
C VAL A 199 -14.68 -4.35 8.93
N GLN A 200 -13.35 -4.31 8.78
CA GLN A 200 -12.70 -3.48 7.76
C GLN A 200 -13.14 -3.86 6.34
N MET A 201 -13.29 -5.16 6.05
CA MET A 201 -13.77 -5.63 4.75
C MET A 201 -15.20 -5.16 4.47
N VAL A 202 -16.12 -5.29 5.43
CA VAL A 202 -17.51 -4.87 5.28
C VAL A 202 -17.60 -3.35 5.06
N ILE A 203 -16.90 -2.57 5.88
CA ILE A 203 -16.93 -1.10 5.77
C ILE A 203 -16.29 -0.65 4.44
N SER A 204 -15.16 -1.25 4.06
CA SER A 204 -14.51 -0.98 2.77
C SER A 204 -15.42 -1.28 1.59
N LEU A 205 -16.20 -2.37 1.66
CA LEU A 205 -17.13 -2.75 0.60
C LEU A 205 -18.28 -1.76 0.52
N MET A 206 -18.87 -1.41 1.67
CA MET A 206 -19.94 -0.42 1.75
C MET A 206 -19.50 0.92 1.17
N GLN A 207 -18.36 1.47 1.60
CA GLN A 207 -17.84 2.74 1.10
C GLN A 207 -17.47 2.69 -0.39
N SER A 208 -16.80 1.62 -0.83
CA SER A 208 -16.37 1.47 -2.24
C SER A 208 -17.56 1.39 -3.21
N CYS A 209 -18.72 0.90 -2.75
CA CYS A 209 -19.92 0.82 -3.57
C CYS A 209 -20.77 2.09 -3.50
N THR A 210 -21.03 2.63 -2.30
CA THR A 210 -22.00 3.72 -2.13
C THR A 210 -21.47 5.06 -2.61
N THR A 211 -20.24 5.45 -2.23
CA THR A 211 -19.72 6.80 -2.52
C THR A 211 -19.62 7.09 -4.02
N PRO A 212 -19.04 6.22 -4.87
CA PRO A 212 -18.93 6.51 -6.30
C PRO A 212 -20.29 6.51 -7.02
N LEU A 213 -21.22 5.63 -6.58
CA LEU A 213 -22.57 5.57 -7.15
C LEU A 213 -23.38 6.82 -6.81
N VAL A 214 -23.31 7.30 -5.57
CA VAL A 214 -23.99 8.54 -5.15
C VAL A 214 -23.42 9.74 -5.90
N CYS A 215 -22.10 9.84 -6.04
CA CYS A 215 -21.47 10.93 -6.79
C CYS A 215 -21.84 10.89 -8.28
N ALA A 216 -21.85 9.71 -8.90
CA ALA A 216 -22.23 9.55 -10.31
C ALA A 216 -23.72 9.87 -10.53
N PHE A 217 -24.59 9.41 -9.64
CA PHE A 217 -26.02 9.71 -9.68
C PHE A 217 -26.26 11.21 -9.51
N ALA A 218 -25.68 11.83 -8.48
CA ALA A 218 -25.81 13.27 -8.27
C ALA A 218 -25.34 14.08 -9.48
N SER A 219 -24.18 13.74 -10.06
CA SER A 219 -23.66 14.33 -11.29
C SER A 219 -24.67 14.20 -12.44
N TYR A 220 -25.19 13.00 -12.68
CA TYR A 220 -26.14 12.75 -13.76
C TYR A 220 -27.39 13.64 -13.63
N TYR A 221 -27.98 13.75 -12.44
CA TYR A 221 -29.16 14.61 -12.22
C TYR A 221 -28.85 16.10 -12.37
N SER A 222 -27.71 16.57 -11.84
CA SER A 222 -27.32 17.98 -11.98
C SER A 222 -27.13 18.38 -13.45
N PHE A 223 -26.52 17.53 -14.28
CA PHE A 223 -26.34 17.83 -15.70
C PHE A 223 -27.64 17.74 -16.50
N ASN A 224 -28.53 16.80 -16.18
CA ASN A 224 -29.87 16.74 -16.80
C ASN A 224 -30.72 17.97 -16.44
N PHE A 225 -30.62 18.46 -15.20
CA PHE A 225 -31.31 19.68 -14.77
C PHE A 225 -30.82 20.93 -15.54
N MET A 226 -29.50 21.08 -15.72
CA MET A 226 -28.97 22.19 -16.53
C MET A 226 -29.34 22.10 -18.02
N GLN A 227 -29.49 20.89 -18.56
CA GLN A 227 -29.97 20.70 -19.93
C GLN A 227 -31.42 21.17 -20.10
N THR A 228 -32.27 20.96 -19.09
CA THR A 228 -33.66 21.45 -19.12
C THR A 228 -33.78 22.98 -19.08
N GLU A 229 -32.75 23.69 -18.59
CA GLU A 229 -32.71 25.17 -18.55
C GLU A 229 -32.15 25.82 -19.84
N GLY A 230 -31.94 25.05 -20.91
CA GLY A 230 -31.73 25.59 -22.26
C GLY A 230 -30.30 25.50 -22.82
N GLN A 231 -29.39 24.76 -22.17
CA GLN A 231 -28.11 24.39 -22.78
C GLN A 231 -28.24 23.03 -23.48
N GLU A 232 -28.21 23.01 -24.81
CA GLU A 232 -28.18 21.75 -25.58
C GLU A 232 -26.83 21.03 -25.44
N ALA A 233 -26.66 20.32 -24.33
CA ALA A 233 -25.59 19.34 -24.18
C ALA A 233 -26.00 18.03 -24.87
N SER A 234 -25.16 17.48 -25.75
CA SER A 234 -25.43 16.15 -26.33
C SER A 234 -25.49 15.08 -25.23
N SER A 235 -26.43 14.12 -25.28
CA SER A 235 -26.54 13.06 -24.26
C SER A 235 -25.26 12.24 -24.09
N PHE A 236 -24.44 12.14 -25.15
CA PHE A 236 -23.12 11.52 -25.13
C PHE A 236 -22.11 12.27 -24.24
N SER A 237 -22.19 13.61 -24.19
CA SER A 237 -21.32 14.42 -23.32
C SER A 237 -21.65 14.23 -21.84
N ILE A 238 -22.93 14.11 -21.48
CA ILE A 238 -23.38 13.91 -20.09
C ILE A 238 -22.90 12.56 -19.53
N LEU A 239 -22.98 11.50 -20.35
CA LEU A 239 -22.51 10.17 -19.94
C LEU A 239 -20.98 10.13 -19.77
N THR A 240 -20.25 10.81 -20.65
CA THR A 240 -18.77 10.90 -20.58
C THR A 240 -18.31 11.62 -19.31
N VAL A 241 -18.94 12.76 -18.99
CA VAL A 241 -18.64 13.51 -17.77
C VAL A 241 -19.00 12.70 -16.52
N THR A 242 -20.17 12.06 -16.50
CA THR A 242 -20.59 11.20 -15.39
C THR A 242 -19.63 10.02 -15.18
N GLY A 243 -19.15 9.41 -16.28
CA GLY A 243 -18.14 8.35 -16.22
C GLY A 243 -16.81 8.83 -15.62
N PHE A 244 -16.36 10.03 -15.98
CA PHE A 244 -15.15 10.63 -15.38
C PHE A 244 -15.32 10.92 -13.88
N VAL A 245 -16.49 11.44 -13.47
CA VAL A 245 -16.82 11.66 -12.06
C VAL A 245 -16.87 10.34 -11.29
N PHE A 246 -17.40 9.28 -11.88
CA PHE A 246 -17.40 7.94 -11.28
C PHE A 246 -15.97 7.42 -11.06
N VAL A 247 -15.09 7.52 -12.05
CA VAL A 247 -13.69 7.05 -11.93
C VAL A 247 -12.93 7.86 -10.87
N THR A 248 -13.04 9.19 -10.89
CA THR A 248 -12.34 10.06 -9.93
C THR A 248 -12.86 9.88 -8.49
N SER A 249 -14.18 9.79 -8.30
CA SER A 249 -14.76 9.51 -6.98
C SER A 249 -14.39 8.11 -6.46
N PHE A 250 -14.31 7.11 -7.34
CA PHE A 250 -13.82 5.77 -6.98
C PHE A 250 -12.37 5.81 -6.50
N LEU A 251 -11.47 6.51 -7.21
CA LEU A 251 -10.07 6.66 -6.80
C LEU A 251 -9.96 7.37 -5.44
N MET A 252 -10.70 8.44 -5.23
CA MET A 252 -10.72 9.17 -3.96
C MET A 252 -11.26 8.29 -2.82
N THR A 253 -12.33 7.54 -3.06
CA THR A 253 -12.90 6.60 -2.09
C THR A 253 -11.88 5.55 -1.67
N LYS A 254 -11.09 5.02 -2.61
CA LYS A 254 -10.02 4.05 -2.30
C LYS A 254 -8.95 4.63 -1.38
N ALA A 255 -8.55 5.88 -1.60
CA ALA A 255 -7.60 6.56 -0.72
C ALA A 255 -8.15 6.69 0.72
N PHE A 256 -9.41 7.12 0.88
CA PHE A 256 -10.05 7.24 2.20
C PHE A 256 -10.20 5.89 2.90
N VAL A 257 -10.62 4.85 2.18
CA VAL A 257 -10.72 3.48 2.71
C VAL A 257 -9.36 2.99 3.23
N GLN A 258 -8.28 3.28 2.52
CA GLN A 258 -6.93 2.89 2.94
C GLN A 258 -6.51 3.59 4.24
N VAL A 259 -6.77 4.90 4.35
CA VAL A 259 -6.50 5.66 5.59
C VAL A 259 -7.31 5.11 6.75
N TYR A 260 -8.61 4.89 6.54
CA TYR A 260 -9.50 4.32 7.55
C TYR A 260 -9.02 2.93 8.03
N SER A 261 -8.68 2.03 7.10
CA SER A 261 -8.18 0.69 7.42
C SER A 261 -6.90 0.76 8.26
N GLN A 262 -5.96 1.65 7.91
CA GLN A 262 -4.73 1.81 8.68
C GLN A 262 -4.98 2.42 10.07
N VAL A 263 -5.93 3.35 10.22
CA VAL A 263 -6.30 3.92 11.53
C VAL A 263 -6.85 2.83 12.45
N VAL A 264 -7.86 2.08 11.98
CA VAL A 264 -8.48 0.99 12.77
C VAL A 264 -7.45 -0.08 13.13
N GLN A 265 -6.57 -0.42 12.20
CA GLN A 265 -5.49 -1.37 12.45
C GLN A 265 -4.52 -0.85 13.51
N SER A 266 -4.08 0.42 13.41
CA SER A 266 -3.15 1.02 14.36
C SER A 266 -3.74 1.08 15.76
N LEU A 267 -5.02 1.48 15.89
CA LEU A 267 -5.76 1.43 17.15
C LEU A 267 -5.77 0.03 17.75
N THR A 268 -6.10 -0.97 16.93
CA THR A 268 -6.17 -2.37 17.39
C THR A 268 -4.81 -2.85 17.89
N VAL A 269 -3.72 -2.56 17.16
CA VAL A 269 -2.37 -2.94 17.58
C VAL A 269 -1.98 -2.26 18.88
N CYS A 270 -2.23 -0.95 19.02
CA CYS A 270 -1.87 -0.21 20.23
C CYS A 270 -2.67 -0.70 21.44
N VAL A 271 -3.98 -0.96 21.30
CA VAL A 271 -4.81 -1.51 22.38
C VAL A 271 -4.35 -2.91 22.77
N LEU A 272 -4.10 -3.79 21.81
CA LEU A 272 -3.64 -5.15 22.09
C LEU A 272 -2.25 -5.17 22.75
N HIS A 273 -1.36 -4.28 22.33
CA HIS A 273 -0.05 -4.12 22.95
C HIS A 273 -0.17 -3.61 24.39
N ASP A 274 -1.00 -2.60 24.63
CA ASP A 274 -1.25 -2.05 25.97
C ASP A 274 -1.85 -3.09 26.93
N VAL A 275 -2.77 -3.92 26.44
CA VAL A 275 -3.37 -5.01 27.24
C VAL A 275 -2.34 -6.09 27.58
N ASN A 276 -1.46 -6.46 26.65
CA ASN A 276 -0.51 -7.55 26.86
C ASN A 276 0.71 -7.14 27.71
N GLU A 277 1.22 -5.91 27.54
CA GLU A 277 2.46 -5.46 28.19
C GLU A 277 2.21 -4.57 29.42
N TYR A 278 1.08 -3.86 29.48
CA TYR A 278 0.82 -2.82 30.48
C TYR A 278 -0.52 -2.96 31.21
N ASP A 279 -1.18 -4.12 31.16
CA ASP A 279 -2.50 -4.38 31.77
C ASP A 279 -3.62 -3.40 31.34
N GLY A 280 -3.50 -2.78 30.16
CA GLY A 280 -4.50 -1.87 29.62
C GLY A 280 -4.55 -0.49 30.29
N ARG A 281 -3.44 -0.04 30.91
CA ARG A 281 -3.37 1.22 31.67
C ARG A 281 -3.43 2.48 30.81
N TYR A 282 -2.89 2.43 29.58
CA TYR A 282 -2.77 3.60 28.72
C TYR A 282 -3.95 3.74 27.73
N THR A 283 -4.84 2.75 27.67
CA THR A 283 -6.03 2.78 26.81
C THR A 283 -7.14 3.67 27.39
N ARG A 284 -7.54 4.69 26.63
CA ARG A 284 -8.68 5.57 26.99
C ARG A 284 -9.98 4.79 27.23
N GLU A 285 -10.80 5.29 28.15
CA GLU A 285 -12.07 4.67 28.55
C GLU A 285 -13.04 4.38 27.38
N GLN A 286 -13.07 5.25 26.35
CA GLN A 286 -13.90 5.05 25.16
C GLN A 286 -13.44 3.85 24.33
N LEU A 287 -12.13 3.70 24.14
CA LEU A 287 -11.55 2.55 23.44
C LEU A 287 -11.74 1.27 24.27
N ARG A 288 -11.55 1.36 25.59
CA ARG A 288 -11.77 0.24 26.52
C ARG A 288 -13.18 -0.32 26.42
N LYS A 289 -14.20 0.55 26.32
CA LYS A 289 -15.59 0.15 26.10
C LYS A 289 -15.82 -0.45 24.72
N ALA A 290 -15.21 0.09 23.67
CA ALA A 290 -15.34 -0.42 22.31
C ALA A 290 -14.73 -1.82 22.13
N PHE A 291 -13.66 -2.12 22.86
CA PHE A 291 -12.99 -3.43 22.86
C PHE A 291 -13.47 -4.36 24.01
N GLU A 292 -14.49 -3.96 24.77
CA GLU A 292 -15.05 -4.70 25.92
C GLU A 292 -14.00 -5.14 26.96
N LEU A 293 -12.96 -4.33 27.16
CA LEU A 293 -11.85 -4.66 28.05
C LEU A 293 -12.21 -4.45 29.53
N PRO A 294 -11.75 -5.32 30.45
CA PRO A 294 -11.94 -5.14 31.89
C PRO A 294 -11.33 -3.83 32.39
N LYS A 295 -11.75 -3.35 33.57
CA LYS A 295 -11.13 -2.15 34.17
C LYS A 295 -9.68 -2.46 34.54
N PRO A 296 -8.73 -1.55 34.28
CA PRO A 296 -7.34 -1.78 34.66
C PRO A 296 -7.25 -2.02 36.17
N THR A 297 -6.48 -3.03 36.57
CA THR A 297 -6.28 -3.46 37.97
C THR A 297 -5.40 -2.52 38.78
N GLY A 298 -4.93 -1.41 38.19
CA GLY A 298 -4.22 -0.33 38.88
C GLY A 298 -4.74 1.02 38.41
N SER A 299 -5.71 1.57 39.14
CA SER A 299 -6.10 2.97 39.02
C SER A 299 -4.89 3.84 39.34
N ASN A 300 -4.58 4.80 38.46
CA ASN A 300 -3.59 5.85 38.64
C ASN A 300 -3.95 6.78 39.83
N LYS A 301 -3.75 6.27 41.06
CA LYS A 301 -3.79 7.03 42.31
C LYS A 301 -2.57 6.78 43.22
N ASP A 302 -1.69 5.83 42.88
CA ASP A 302 -0.63 5.39 43.79
C ASP A 302 0.80 5.55 43.25
N LEU A 303 1.03 6.34 42.19
CA LEU A 303 2.39 6.64 41.72
C LEU A 303 2.62 8.15 41.68
N VAL A 304 3.05 8.64 42.86
CA VAL A 304 3.87 9.84 43.06
C VAL A 304 5.27 9.59 42.52
#